data_AF-A0A843HT69-F1
#
_entry.id   AF-A0A843HT69-F1
#
_cell.length_a   1.000
_cell.length_b   1.000
_cell.length_c   1.000
_cell.angle_alpha   90.00
_cell.angle_beta   90.00
_cell.angle_gamma   90.00
#
_symmetry.space_group_name_H-M   'P 1'
#
loop_
_entity.id
_entity.type
_entity.pdbx_description
1 polymer ?
#
loop_
_entity_poly.entity_id
_entity_poly.type
_entity_poly.pdbx_seq_one_letter_code
_entity_poly.pdbx_strand_id
1 'polypeptide(L)'
;MKLNKEYLEEVLVALIPILGLPVSLYLMSGIDINSSKYIRRLLIVLPISLITTIVFSLELLKNYIIEVLAGILVSSVGIMVYNILKSENISLYVDEYSIIITMHLNLESLNFSKTDLNNLIIDIVKKAMRKIKNPYYREKLSILSTCGSSPRVALQEDKLIIRKRCGDSTLEIVIENNSQANIKFEIQY
;
A
#
# COMPACT_ATOMS: atom_id res chain seq x y z
N MET A 1 -30.66 -1.83 5.60
CA MET A 1 -29.25 -1.49 5.91
C MET A 1 -28.39 -2.67 5.47
N LYS A 2 -27.77 -2.63 4.29
CA LYS A 2 -26.96 -3.75 3.76
C LYS A 2 -25.60 -3.74 4.47
N LEU A 3 -25.34 -4.71 5.35
CA LEU A 3 -23.97 -4.92 5.86
C LEU A 3 -23.08 -5.32 4.68
N ASN A 4 -22.03 -4.54 4.45
CA ASN A 4 -21.05 -4.80 3.40
C ASN A 4 -20.24 -6.06 3.78
N LYS A 5 -20.08 -7.01 2.84
CA LYS A 5 -19.37 -8.30 3.08
C LYS A 5 -17.99 -8.12 3.72
N GLU A 6 -17.26 -7.09 3.29
CA GLU A 6 -15.93 -6.77 3.84
C GLU A 6 -15.93 -6.57 5.37
N TYR A 7 -16.99 -6.01 5.94
CA TYR A 7 -17.07 -5.81 7.40
C TYR A 7 -17.32 -7.11 8.16
N LEU A 8 -18.01 -8.06 7.52
CA LEU A 8 -18.37 -9.32 8.15
C LEU A 8 -17.13 -10.21 8.27
N GLU A 9 -16.27 -10.20 7.25
CA GLU A 9 -14.97 -10.87 7.27
C GLU A 9 -14.03 -10.27 8.34
N GLU A 10 -13.98 -8.94 8.47
CA GLU A 10 -13.14 -8.28 9.48
C GLU A 10 -13.59 -8.54 10.91
N VAL A 11 -14.91 -8.58 11.16
CA VAL A 11 -15.45 -8.94 12.48
C VAL A 11 -15.15 -10.40 12.81
N LEU A 12 -15.25 -11.31 11.83
CA LEU A 12 -14.89 -12.72 12.02
C LEU A 12 -13.42 -12.90 12.35
N VAL A 13 -12.52 -12.15 11.71
CA VAL A 13 -11.08 -12.17 12.02
C VAL A 13 -10.82 -11.59 13.41
N ALA A 14 -11.47 -10.48 13.78
CA ALA A 14 -11.31 -9.85 15.09
C ALA A 14 -11.82 -10.74 16.25
N LEU A 15 -12.75 -11.67 15.98
CA LEU A 15 -13.25 -12.63 16.96
C LEU A 15 -12.22 -13.71 17.33
N ILE A 16 -11.18 -13.91 16.52
CA ILE A 16 -10.13 -14.89 16.81
C ILE A 16 -9.31 -14.38 18.01
N PRO A 17 -9.34 -15.06 19.17
CA PRO A 17 -8.54 -14.64 20.32
C PRO A 17 -7.05 -14.69 19.98
N ILE A 18 -6.27 -13.77 20.54
CA ILE A 18 -4.80 -13.65 20.37
C ILE A 18 -4.38 -13.19 18.96
N LEU A 19 -4.86 -13.84 17.89
CA LEU A 19 -4.46 -13.56 16.51
C LEU A 19 -5.32 -12.52 15.81
N GLY A 20 -6.52 -12.22 16.32
CA GLY A 20 -7.45 -11.31 15.65
C GLY A 20 -6.94 -9.89 15.51
N LEU A 21 -6.25 -9.36 16.54
CA LEU A 21 -5.69 -8.01 16.55
C LEU A 21 -4.47 -7.87 15.61
N PRO A 22 -3.47 -8.78 15.64
CA PRO A 22 -2.37 -8.80 14.67
C PRO A 22 -2.85 -8.92 13.21
N VAL A 23 -3.76 -9.87 12.92
CA VAL A 23 -4.22 -10.15 11.55
C VAL A 23 -5.04 -8.98 11.01
N SER A 24 -5.90 -8.39 11.82
CA SER A 24 -6.68 -7.23 11.42
C SER A 24 -5.82 -5.99 11.18
N LEU A 25 -4.81 -5.73 12.02
CA LEU A 25 -3.83 -4.66 11.78
C LEU A 25 -3.04 -4.89 10.49
N TYR A 26 -2.68 -6.15 10.19
CA TYR A 26 -2.05 -6.50 8.93
C TYR A 26 -2.97 -6.18 7.73
N LEU A 27 -4.25 -6.55 7.80
CA LEU A 27 -5.22 -6.25 6.75
C LEU A 27 -5.49 -4.73 6.60
N MET A 28 -5.39 -3.97 7.69
CA MET A 28 -5.56 -2.51 7.69
C MET A 28 -4.34 -1.75 7.17
N SER A 29 -3.18 -2.38 7.04
CA SER A 29 -1.94 -1.74 6.60
C SER A 29 -2.03 -1.10 5.21
N GLY A 30 -2.93 -1.57 4.35
CA GLY A 30 -3.16 -1.04 3.00
C GLY A 30 -4.14 0.14 2.92
N ILE A 31 -4.64 0.63 4.06
CA ILE A 31 -5.66 1.69 4.12
C ILE A 31 -5.04 2.97 4.66
N ASP A 32 -5.39 4.12 4.08
CA ASP A 32 -4.92 5.42 4.56
C ASP A 32 -5.34 5.67 6.01
N ILE A 33 -4.36 5.99 6.87
CA ILE A 33 -4.54 6.25 8.31
C ILE A 33 -5.58 7.36 8.56
N ASN A 34 -5.58 8.38 7.70
CA ASN A 34 -6.50 9.52 7.79
C ASN A 34 -7.88 9.25 7.15
N SER A 35 -8.08 8.08 6.56
CA SER A 35 -9.38 7.74 6.00
C SER A 35 -10.38 7.49 7.12
N SER A 36 -11.61 8.00 6.94
CA SER A 36 -12.75 7.67 7.80
C SER A 36 -12.95 6.14 7.91
N LYS A 37 -12.58 5.39 6.85
CA LYS A 37 -12.61 3.92 6.85
C LYS A 37 -11.62 3.32 7.84
N TYR A 38 -10.39 3.83 7.93
CA TYR A 38 -9.37 3.34 8.87
C TYR A 38 -9.78 3.57 10.31
N ILE A 39 -10.16 4.81 10.66
CA ILE A 39 -10.59 5.18 12.01
C ILE A 39 -11.79 4.33 12.44
N ARG A 40 -12.79 4.19 11.55
CA ARG A 40 -13.98 3.39 11.82
C ARG A 40 -13.67 1.90 11.98
N ARG A 41 -12.76 1.34 11.18
CA ARG A 41 -12.32 -0.06 11.32
C ARG A 41 -11.58 -0.27 12.64
N LEU A 42 -10.68 0.64 13.01
CA LEU A 42 -9.92 0.57 14.26
C LEU A 42 -10.85 0.58 15.47
N LEU A 43 -11.88 1.46 15.46
CA LEU A 43 -12.87 1.55 16.53
C LEU A 43 -13.78 0.31 16.66
N ILE A 44 -13.91 -0.53 15.62
CA ILE A 44 -14.73 -1.76 15.68
C ILE A 44 -13.85 -2.95 16.06
N VAL A 45 -12.72 -3.12 15.39
CA VAL A 45 -11.84 -4.28 15.52
C VAL A 45 -11.15 -4.32 16.88
N LEU A 46 -10.65 -3.18 17.35
CA LEU A 46 -9.83 -3.08 18.57
C LEU A 46 -10.63 -3.47 19.84
N PRO A 47 -11.86 -2.98 20.08
CA PRO A 47 -12.63 -3.44 21.23
C PRO A 47 -13.09 -4.89 21.11
N ILE A 48 -13.49 -5.36 19.92
CA ILE A 48 -13.94 -6.76 19.73
C ILE A 48 -12.79 -7.73 20.04
N SER A 49 -11.60 -7.47 19.47
CA SER A 49 -10.43 -8.32 19.68
C SER A 49 -9.88 -8.28 21.10
N LEU A 50 -9.98 -7.13 21.79
CA LEU A 50 -9.66 -7.04 23.22
C LEU A 50 -10.64 -7.85 24.07
N ILE A 51 -11.94 -7.72 23.83
CA ILE A 51 -12.97 -8.45 24.59
C ILE A 51 -12.80 -9.95 24.39
N THR A 52 -12.65 -10.43 23.15
CA THR A 52 -12.49 -11.86 22.86
C THR A 52 -11.23 -12.43 23.50
N THR A 53 -10.12 -11.67 23.43
CA THR A 53 -8.86 -12.05 24.06
C THR A 53 -8.98 -12.09 25.58
N ILE A 54 -9.62 -11.10 26.21
CA ILE A 54 -9.82 -11.05 27.67
C ILE A 54 -10.69 -12.21 28.13
N VAL A 55 -11.84 -12.44 27.48
CA VAL A 55 -12.74 -13.55 27.81
C VAL A 55 -12.01 -14.89 27.69
N PHE A 56 -11.32 -15.12 26.58
CA PHE A 56 -10.54 -16.33 26.36
C PHE A 56 -9.43 -16.51 27.40
N SER A 57 -8.72 -15.43 27.74
CA SER A 57 -7.61 -15.48 28.70
C SER A 57 -8.10 -15.71 30.14
N LEU A 58 -9.26 -15.15 30.51
CA LEU A 58 -9.89 -15.37 31.81
C LEU A 58 -10.41 -16.80 31.98
N GLU A 59 -10.81 -17.45 30.89
CA GLU A 59 -11.39 -18.79 30.95
C GLU A 59 -10.32 -19.90 30.92
N LEU A 60 -9.30 -19.76 30.05
CA LEU A 60 -8.31 -20.80 29.78
C LEU A 60 -6.90 -20.52 30.35
N LEU A 61 -6.52 -19.26 30.51
CA LEU A 61 -5.14 -18.83 30.79
C LEU A 61 -5.08 -17.93 32.03
N LYS A 62 -5.89 -18.22 33.05
CA LYS A 62 -6.10 -17.41 34.27
C LYS A 62 -4.81 -16.85 34.91
N ASN A 63 -3.71 -17.59 34.85
CA ASN A 63 -2.43 -17.19 35.43
C ASN A 63 -1.49 -16.46 34.45
N TYR A 64 -1.81 -16.44 33.16
CA TYR A 64 -0.95 -15.92 32.08
C TYR A 64 -1.57 -14.72 31.34
N ILE A 65 -2.56 -14.05 31.94
CA ILE A 65 -3.30 -12.96 31.29
C ILE A 65 -2.35 -11.83 30.87
N ILE A 66 -1.37 -11.51 31.72
CA ILE A 66 -0.42 -10.42 31.48
C ILE A 66 0.52 -10.79 30.32
N GLU A 67 1.01 -12.03 30.29
CA GLU A 67 1.90 -12.56 29.26
C GLU A 67 1.21 -12.63 27.90
N VAL A 68 -0.06 -13.05 27.86
CA VAL A 68 -0.86 -13.09 26.62
C VAL A 68 -1.10 -11.67 26.10
N LEU A 69 -1.47 -10.72 26.98
CA LEU A 69 -1.66 -9.33 26.58
C LEU A 69 -0.36 -8.70 26.05
N ALA A 70 0.75 -8.95 26.74
CA ALA A 70 2.07 -8.47 26.34
C ALA A 70 2.48 -9.04 24.97
N GLY A 71 2.26 -10.34 24.72
CA GLY A 71 2.54 -10.96 23.43
C GLY A 71 1.73 -10.37 22.28
N ILE A 72 0.46 -10.03 22.52
CA ILE A 72 -0.40 -9.38 21.50
C ILE A 72 0.07 -7.96 21.21
N LEU A 73 0.44 -7.19 22.25
CA LEU A 73 0.98 -5.84 22.06
C LEU A 73 2.29 -5.87 21.27
N VAL A 74 3.23 -6.74 21.66
CA VAL A 74 4.54 -6.86 20.99
C VAL A 74 4.38 -7.31 19.54
N SER A 75 3.55 -8.32 19.26
CA SER A 75 3.29 -8.77 17.88
C SER A 75 2.60 -7.70 17.03
N SER A 76 1.62 -6.99 17.59
CA SER A 76 0.90 -5.92 16.90
C SER A 76 1.82 -4.75 16.55
N VAL A 77 2.64 -4.30 17.50
CA VAL A 77 3.65 -3.26 17.29
C VAL A 77 4.70 -3.74 16.28
N GLY A 78 5.15 -5.00 16.39
CA GLY A 78 6.11 -5.59 15.46
C GLY A 78 5.61 -5.60 14.02
N ILE A 79 4.35 -5.99 13.79
CA ILE A 79 3.72 -5.93 12.46
C ILE A 79 3.60 -4.50 11.96
N MET A 80 3.24 -3.55 12.83
CA MET A 80 3.16 -2.14 12.46
C MET A 80 4.53 -1.59 12.03
N VAL A 81 5.58 -1.83 12.82
CA VAL A 81 6.96 -1.40 12.49
C VAL A 81 7.44 -2.08 11.21
N TYR A 82 7.21 -3.39 11.06
CA TYR A 82 7.55 -4.12 9.84
C TYR A 82 6.87 -3.51 8.61
N ASN A 83 5.59 -3.18 8.70
CA ASN A 83 4.85 -2.55 7.60
C ASN A 83 5.35 -1.13 7.28
N ILE A 84 5.78 -0.37 8.28
CA ILE A 84 6.40 0.95 8.09
C ILE A 84 7.76 0.80 7.40
N LEU A 85 8.59 -0.16 7.83
CA LEU A 85 9.90 -0.40 7.22
C LEU A 85 9.79 -0.98 5.80
N LYS A 86 8.77 -1.79 5.54
CA LYS A 86 8.47 -2.35 4.21
C LYS A 86 7.87 -1.33 3.25
N SER A 87 7.33 -0.21 3.76
CA SER A 87 6.86 0.90 2.93
C SER A 87 8.05 1.57 2.24
N GLU A 88 8.49 0.97 1.13
CA GLU A 88 9.57 1.42 0.23
C GLU A 88 9.49 2.94 -0.04
N ASN A 89 10.67 3.59 -0.01
CA ASN A 89 10.88 5.03 -0.10
C ASN A 89 10.10 5.69 -1.25
N ILE A 90 9.05 6.43 -0.89
CA ILE A 90 8.39 7.40 -1.76
C ILE A 90 8.96 8.76 -1.38
N SER A 91 9.69 9.39 -2.29
CA SER A 91 10.14 10.78 -2.10
C SER A 91 9.28 11.70 -2.96
N LEU A 92 8.64 12.66 -2.29
CA LEU A 92 7.89 13.74 -2.95
C LEU A 92 8.79 14.96 -2.99
N TYR A 93 9.14 15.40 -4.19
CA TYR A 93 9.80 16.67 -4.43
C TYR A 93 8.79 17.62 -5.07
N VAL A 94 8.60 18.78 -4.46
CA VAL A 94 7.68 19.81 -4.96
C VAL A 94 8.53 21.01 -5.34
N ASP A 95 8.44 21.42 -6.60
CA ASP A 95 9.03 22.63 -7.15
C ASP A 95 7.92 23.65 -7.46
N GLU A 96 8.29 24.90 -7.72
CA GLU A 96 7.35 25.99 -7.99
C GLU A 96 6.43 25.73 -9.20
N TYR A 97 6.90 24.92 -10.16
CA TYR A 97 6.21 24.66 -11.43
C TYR A 97 5.84 23.20 -11.64
N SER A 98 6.33 22.29 -10.79
CA SER A 98 6.09 20.87 -10.97
C SER A 98 6.15 20.07 -9.68
N ILE A 99 5.36 19.01 -9.62
CA ILE A 99 5.44 18.02 -8.56
C ILE A 99 6.12 16.78 -9.13
N ILE A 100 7.26 16.42 -8.54
CA ILE A 100 8.05 15.27 -8.91
C ILE A 100 7.85 14.19 -7.84
N ILE A 101 7.13 13.12 -8.19
CA ILE A 101 6.96 11.96 -7.32
C ILE A 101 7.94 10.90 -7.78
N THR A 102 8.94 10.61 -6.95
CA THR A 102 9.92 9.55 -7.22
C THR A 102 9.61 8.33 -6.36
N MET A 103 9.45 7.18 -6.99
CA MET A 103 9.22 5.91 -6.31
C MET A 103 10.20 4.86 -6.79
N HIS A 104 10.78 4.15 -5.81
CA HIS A 104 11.52 2.93 -6.06
C HIS A 104 10.55 1.73 -5.97
N LEU A 105 10.51 0.91 -7.02
CA LEU A 105 9.78 -0.35 -7.03
C LEU A 105 10.74 -1.51 -7.29
N ASN A 106 10.63 -2.57 -6.48
CA ASN A 106 11.23 -3.86 -6.80
C ASN A 106 10.42 -4.57 -7.90
N LEU A 107 11.11 -4.84 -9.02
CA LEU A 107 10.56 -5.39 -10.24
C LEU A 107 10.41 -6.92 -10.22
N GLU A 108 10.99 -7.63 -9.24
CA GLU A 108 10.84 -9.09 -9.08
C GLU A 108 9.36 -9.55 -9.01
N SER A 109 8.47 -8.64 -8.64
CA SER A 109 7.03 -8.85 -8.56
C SER A 109 6.24 -8.58 -9.86
N LEU A 110 6.93 -8.32 -10.98
CA LEU A 110 6.34 -8.07 -12.29
C LEU A 110 6.78 -9.20 -13.24
N ASN A 111 5.82 -10.00 -13.70
CA ASN A 111 6.08 -11.03 -14.70
C ASN A 111 6.35 -10.35 -16.06
N PHE A 112 7.61 -10.13 -16.39
CA PHE A 112 8.05 -9.49 -17.66
C PHE A 112 7.87 -10.37 -18.90
N SER A 113 7.44 -11.62 -18.75
CA SER A 113 7.67 -12.64 -19.76
C SER A 113 6.83 -12.50 -21.04
N LYS A 114 5.81 -11.64 -21.11
CA LYS A 114 4.96 -11.49 -22.33
C LYS A 114 3.97 -10.31 -22.35
N THR A 115 4.16 -9.28 -21.52
CA THR A 115 3.14 -8.25 -21.30
C THR A 115 3.36 -7.06 -22.22
N ASP A 116 2.32 -6.64 -22.95
CA ASP A 116 2.33 -5.36 -23.70
C ASP A 116 2.83 -4.23 -22.79
N LEU A 117 3.72 -3.39 -23.31
CA LEU A 117 4.32 -2.27 -22.58
C LEU A 117 3.28 -1.37 -21.90
N ASN A 118 2.10 -1.22 -22.52
CA ASN A 118 0.97 -0.50 -21.95
C ASN A 118 0.42 -1.18 -20.68
N ASN A 119 0.32 -2.50 -20.66
CA ASN A 119 -0.14 -3.25 -19.49
C ASN A 119 0.89 -3.19 -18.36
N LEU A 120 2.18 -3.21 -18.69
CA LEU A 120 3.26 -3.01 -17.72
C LEU A 120 3.18 -1.62 -17.07
N ILE A 121 2.92 -0.57 -17.87
CA ILE A 121 2.70 0.78 -17.35
C ILE A 121 1.46 0.83 -16.45
N ILE A 122 0.35 0.18 -16.83
CA ILE A 122 -0.87 0.13 -16.02
C ILE A 122 -0.59 -0.53 -14.67
N ASP A 123 0.15 -1.64 -14.64
CA ASP A 123 0.46 -2.35 -13.39
C ASP A 123 1.41 -1.57 -12.50
N ILE A 124 2.40 -0.92 -13.09
CA ILE A 124 3.30 0.00 -12.39
C ILE A 124 2.52 1.18 -11.79
N VAL A 125 1.64 1.82 -12.58
CA VAL A 125 0.81 2.94 -12.12
C VAL A 125 -0.17 2.47 -11.04
N LYS A 126 -0.76 1.27 -11.14
CA LYS A 126 -1.59 0.70 -10.07
C LYS A 126 -0.82 0.46 -8.78
N LYS A 127 0.40 -0.09 -8.86
CA LYS A 127 1.28 -0.26 -7.68
C LYS A 127 1.68 1.07 -7.08
N ALA A 128 2.03 2.05 -7.91
CA ALA A 128 2.30 3.43 -7.52
C ALA A 128 1.11 4.11 -6.81
N MET A 129 -0.11 3.98 -7.35
CA MET A 129 -1.33 4.53 -6.76
C MET A 129 -1.68 3.91 -5.41
N ARG A 130 -1.32 2.64 -5.16
CA ARG A 130 -1.49 2.01 -3.84
C ARG A 130 -0.53 2.57 -2.79
N LYS A 131 0.61 3.07 -3.25
CA LYS A 131 1.66 3.62 -2.38
C LYS A 131 1.43 5.09 -2.05
N ILE A 132 0.86 5.85 -2.99
CA ILE A 132 0.65 7.30 -2.82
C ILE A 132 -0.63 7.54 -2.02
N LYS A 133 -0.43 8.03 -0.79
CA LYS A 133 -1.49 8.28 0.21
C LYS A 133 -2.31 9.55 -0.05
N ASN A 134 -1.81 10.48 -0.87
CA ASN A 134 -2.52 11.73 -1.17
C ASN A 134 -3.56 11.51 -2.29
N PRO A 135 -4.85 11.75 -2.04
CA PRO A 135 -5.92 11.51 -3.02
C PRO A 135 -5.79 12.36 -4.29
N TYR A 136 -5.30 13.60 -4.17
CA TYR A 136 -5.11 14.50 -5.32
C TYR A 136 -4.10 13.94 -6.31
N TYR A 137 -2.94 13.47 -5.82
CA TYR A 137 -1.92 12.85 -6.68
C TYR A 137 -2.40 11.51 -7.22
N ARG A 138 -3.12 10.73 -6.41
CA ARG A 138 -3.69 9.45 -6.84
C ARG A 138 -4.64 9.60 -8.04
N GLU A 139 -5.47 10.64 -8.05
CA GLU A 139 -6.37 10.93 -9.15
C GLU A 139 -5.61 11.34 -10.42
N LYS A 140 -4.64 12.26 -10.32
CA LYS A 140 -3.79 12.64 -11.46
C LYS A 140 -2.99 11.46 -12.03
N LEU A 141 -2.54 10.53 -11.19
CA LEU A 141 -1.84 9.31 -11.62
C LEU A 141 -2.75 8.33 -12.37
N SER A 142 -4.04 8.25 -11.99
CA SER A 142 -4.98 7.35 -12.65
C SER A 142 -5.15 7.68 -14.13
N ILE A 143 -5.07 8.97 -14.49
CA ILE A 143 -5.19 9.47 -15.86
C ILE A 143 -4.02 8.97 -16.74
N LEU A 144 -2.84 8.77 -16.17
CA LEU A 144 -1.67 8.25 -16.91
C LEU A 144 -1.86 6.79 -17.35
N SER A 145 -2.70 6.02 -16.64
CA SER A 145 -2.99 4.62 -16.99
C SER A 145 -3.96 4.49 -18.17
N THR A 146 -4.85 5.45 -18.37
CA THR A 146 -5.93 5.41 -19.40
C THR A 146 -5.64 6.26 -20.62
N CYS A 147 -4.68 7.18 -20.51
CA CYS A 147 -4.24 8.05 -21.60
C CYS A 147 -3.73 7.25 -22.81
N GLY A 148 -4.22 7.59 -24.00
CA GLY A 148 -3.97 6.87 -25.26
C GLY A 148 -2.65 7.18 -25.95
N SER A 149 -1.77 8.00 -25.37
CA SER A 149 -0.45 8.26 -25.94
C SER A 149 0.45 7.02 -25.84
N SER A 150 1.07 6.64 -26.95
CA SER A 150 2.01 5.52 -26.96
C SER A 150 3.27 5.88 -26.17
N PRO A 151 3.74 5.02 -25.26
CA PRO A 151 4.97 5.25 -24.53
C PRO A 151 6.18 5.22 -25.49
N ARG A 152 7.10 6.17 -25.30
CA ARG A 152 8.40 6.19 -25.98
C ARG A 152 9.38 5.37 -25.15
N VAL A 153 10.11 4.47 -25.82
CA VAL A 153 11.13 3.63 -25.18
C VAL A 153 12.50 4.07 -25.69
N ALA A 154 13.42 4.32 -24.77
CA ALA A 154 14.83 4.50 -25.07
C ALA A 154 15.63 3.44 -24.32
N LEU A 155 16.44 2.68 -25.04
CA LEU A 155 17.45 1.79 -24.46
C LEU A 155 18.77 2.55 -24.35
N GLN A 156 19.37 2.51 -23.16
CA GLN A 156 20.76 2.85 -22.93
C GLN A 156 21.47 1.61 -22.35
N GLU A 157 22.79 1.56 -22.43
CA GLU A 157 23.60 0.35 -22.19
C GLU A 157 23.21 -0.43 -20.93
N ASP A 158 22.88 0.25 -19.83
CA ASP A 158 22.49 -0.39 -18.55
C ASP A 158 21.07 -0.04 -18.05
N LYS A 159 20.27 0.66 -18.87
CA LYS A 159 18.94 1.12 -18.43
C LYS A 159 17.89 1.22 -19.54
N LEU A 160 16.66 0.84 -19.18
CA LEU A 160 15.48 1.03 -20.02
C LEU A 160 14.72 2.27 -19.53
N ILE A 161 14.57 3.27 -20.39
CA ILE A 161 13.82 4.49 -20.08
C ILE A 161 12.50 4.45 -20.86
N ILE A 162 11.38 4.40 -20.14
CA ILE A 162 10.03 4.45 -20.71
C ILE A 162 9.42 5.79 -20.34
N ARG A 163 9.09 6.60 -21.35
CA ARG A 163 8.45 7.91 -21.17
C ARG A 163 7.06 7.93 -21.77
N LYS A 164 6.06 8.31 -20.97
CA LYS A 164 4.68 8.53 -21.42
C LYS A 164 4.23 9.93 -21.03
N ARG A 165 3.70 10.71 -21.99
CA ARG A 165 3.20 12.07 -21.76
C ARG A 165 1.69 12.10 -21.94
N CYS A 166 0.99 12.71 -20.99
CA CYS A 166 -0.46 12.83 -20.98
C CYS A 166 -0.84 14.25 -20.55
N GLY A 167 -1.03 15.14 -21.52
CA GLY A 167 -1.25 16.57 -21.28
C GLY A 167 -0.09 17.18 -20.48
N ASP A 168 -0.43 17.71 -19.30
CA ASP A 168 0.46 18.42 -18.38
C ASP A 168 1.19 17.47 -17.40
N SER A 169 1.00 16.16 -17.57
CA SER A 169 1.67 15.14 -16.76
C SER A 169 2.60 14.29 -17.60
N THR A 170 3.81 14.04 -17.10
CA THR A 170 4.76 13.11 -17.70
C THR A 170 5.11 11.99 -16.71
N LEU A 171 5.18 10.78 -17.23
CA LEU A 171 5.63 9.58 -16.54
C LEU A 171 6.94 9.15 -17.17
N GLU A 172 7.97 9.06 -16.35
CA GLU A 172 9.27 8.50 -16.72
C GLU A 172 9.56 7.31 -15.80
N ILE A 173 9.74 6.14 -16.39
CA ILE A 173 10.12 4.91 -15.69
C ILE A 173 11.54 4.58 -16.16
N VAL A 174 12.48 4.61 -15.23
CA VAL A 174 13.87 4.19 -15.47
C VAL A 174 14.06 2.85 -14.78
N ILE A 175 14.31 1.81 -15.57
CA ILE A 175 14.63 0.47 -15.06
C ILE A 175 16.14 0.31 -15.13
N GLU A 176 16.77 0.19 -13.97
CA GLU A 176 18.21 -0.04 -13.82
C GLU A 176 18.45 -1.49 -13.38
N ASN A 177 19.37 -2.18 -14.06
CA ASN A 177 19.83 -3.53 -13.69
C ASN A 177 18.72 -4.57 -13.46
N ASN A 178 17.60 -4.47 -14.19
CA ASN A 178 16.45 -5.41 -14.18
C ASN A 178 15.73 -5.65 -12.83
N SER A 179 16.19 -5.09 -11.70
CA SER A 179 15.58 -5.32 -10.39
C SER A 179 14.90 -4.09 -9.81
N GLN A 180 15.29 -2.89 -10.22
CA GLN A 180 14.80 -1.64 -9.63
C GLN A 180 14.22 -0.73 -10.72
N ALA A 181 13.00 -0.26 -10.49
CA ALA A 181 12.38 0.80 -11.28
C ALA A 181 12.32 2.09 -10.46
N ASN A 182 12.94 3.13 -10.99
CA ASN A 182 12.80 4.51 -10.54
C ASN A 182 11.69 5.15 -11.37
N ILE A 183 10.56 5.44 -10.73
CA ILE A 183 9.43 6.05 -11.40
C ILE A 183 9.37 7.50 -11.00
N LYS A 184 9.51 8.38 -11.98
CA LYS A 184 9.36 9.81 -11.86
C LYS A 184 8.02 10.20 -12.48
N PHE A 185 7.13 10.75 -11.68
CA PHE A 185 5.93 11.43 -12.16
C PHE A 185 6.14 12.92 -12.05
N GLU A 186 6.04 13.63 -13.16
CA GLU A 186 6.09 15.08 -13.19
C GLU A 186 4.70 15.60 -13.54
N ILE A 187 4.11 16.37 -12.65
CA ILE A 187 2.81 17.03 -12.85
C ILE A 187 3.10 18.52 -12.92
N GLN A 188 2.85 19.14 -14.06
CA GLN A 188 2.93 20.60 -14.21
C GLN A 188 1.67 21.24 -13.60
N TYR A 189 1.85 22.41 -12.99
CA TYR A 189 0.77 23.20 -12.37
C TYR A 189 -0.04 23.99 -13.39
#